data_AF-A0A9W8Y3P3-F1
#
_entry.id   AF-A0A9W8Y3P3-F1
#
_cell.length_a   1.000
_cell.length_b   1.000
_cell.length_c   1.000
_cell.angle_alpha   90.00
_cell.angle_beta   90.00
_cell.angle_gamma   90.00
#
_symmetry.space_group_name_H-M   'P 1'
#
loop_
_entity.id
_entity.type
_entity.pdbx_description
1 polymer ?
#
loop_
_entity_poly.entity_id
_entity_poly.type
_entity_poly.pdbx_seq_one_letter_code
_entity_poly.pdbx_strand_id
1 'polypeptide(L)'
;MANIDTTVHYVLTNSVLGNSNALASTSMNDSLLVEPSSSNDAQSWYFIQTDSEDYYRLHTQQKGDFSALDVFNYNGKNSIDLHFYAVQDNTGQYWNLAEQDDGSVKINNQYTGPDMYLDIVADTLQPTLAARDSPGMHWILSKVGSQPTAAPSVSSSVSATTSGFTTLPSISGTSSAAATSTGSPTATAVASTKGGLSGGVKGGIAAGAVVGVLAVGFGAYMAYRSLTRSRRQREPLRPAEMRSNPILNVQ
;
A
#
# COMPACT_ATOMS: atom_id res chain seq x y z
N MET A 1 -2.05 3.88 -23.55
CA MET A 1 -2.14 4.87 -22.47
C MET A 1 -3.59 4.99 -22.06
N ALA A 2 -3.85 5.12 -20.77
CA ALA A 2 -5.20 5.27 -20.24
C ALA A 2 -5.80 6.61 -20.67
N ASN A 3 -7.07 6.62 -21.08
CA ASN A 3 -7.78 7.86 -21.36
C ASN A 3 -8.29 8.46 -20.04
N ILE A 4 -7.49 9.35 -19.44
CA ILE A 4 -7.79 9.98 -18.15
C ILE A 4 -8.55 11.29 -18.37
N ASP A 5 -9.67 11.44 -17.67
CA ASP A 5 -10.44 12.68 -17.64
C ASP A 5 -9.76 13.65 -16.65
N THR A 6 -8.99 14.59 -17.18
CA THR A 6 -8.21 15.57 -16.39
C THR A 6 -9.08 16.64 -15.74
N THR A 7 -10.41 16.61 -15.95
CA THR A 7 -11.35 17.58 -15.37
C THR A 7 -11.99 17.09 -14.07
N VAL A 8 -11.72 15.84 -13.67
CA VAL A 8 -12.28 15.22 -12.46
C VAL A 8 -11.19 14.73 -11.52
N HIS A 9 -11.59 14.47 -10.29
CA HIS A 9 -10.74 13.89 -9.26
C HIS A 9 -11.07 12.42 -9.06
N TYR A 10 -10.10 11.64 -8.61
CA TYR A 10 -10.15 10.20 -8.46
C TYR A 10 -9.68 9.75 -7.08
N VAL A 11 -10.28 8.69 -6.55
CA VAL A 11 -9.73 7.89 -5.46
C VAL A 11 -9.00 6.70 -6.06
N LEU A 12 -7.75 6.51 -5.65
CA LEU A 12 -6.89 5.42 -6.11
C LEU A 12 -6.94 4.27 -5.10
N THR A 13 -7.48 3.14 -5.54
CA THR A 13 -7.53 1.90 -4.76
C THR A 13 -6.92 0.74 -5.56
N ASN A 14 -6.66 -0.38 -4.89
CA ASN A 14 -6.28 -1.63 -5.52
C ASN A 14 -6.78 -2.80 -4.66
N SER A 15 -6.57 -4.03 -5.13
CA SER A 15 -7.04 -5.23 -4.41
C SER A 15 -6.34 -5.48 -3.06
N VAL A 16 -5.10 -5.00 -2.88
CA VAL A 16 -4.37 -5.06 -1.60
C VAL A 16 -5.02 -4.15 -0.55
N LEU A 17 -5.48 -2.97 -0.97
CA LEU A 17 -6.15 -2.00 -0.11
C LEU A 17 -7.60 -2.39 0.23
N GLY A 18 -8.23 -3.16 -0.66
CA GLY A 18 -9.65 -3.48 -0.61
C GLY A 18 -10.52 -2.22 -0.71
N ASN A 19 -11.72 -2.29 -0.16
CA ASN A 19 -12.68 -1.17 -0.20
C ASN A 19 -12.51 -0.19 0.97
N SER A 20 -11.64 -0.50 1.93
CA SER A 20 -11.54 0.24 3.19
C SER A 20 -10.43 1.28 3.19
N ASN A 21 -9.49 1.21 2.26
CA ASN A 21 -8.31 2.07 2.23
C ASN A 21 -8.06 2.65 0.85
N ALA A 22 -7.40 3.80 0.80
CA ALA A 22 -7.00 4.47 -0.43
C ALA A 22 -5.59 5.04 -0.31
N LEU A 23 -4.95 5.25 -1.45
CA LEU A 23 -3.69 5.99 -1.51
C LEU A 23 -3.95 7.48 -1.24
N ALA A 24 -3.13 8.09 -0.40
CA ALA A 24 -3.27 9.48 -0.01
C ALA A 24 -1.93 10.21 0.13
N SER A 25 -2.02 11.53 0.16
CA SER A 25 -0.94 12.42 0.60
C SER A 25 -1.02 12.70 2.10
N THR A 26 0.11 12.96 2.77
CA THR A 26 0.03 13.57 4.11
C THR A 26 -0.12 15.09 4.04
N SER A 27 -0.76 15.69 5.06
CA SER A 27 -0.94 17.14 5.12
C SER A 27 0.33 17.90 5.48
N MET A 28 1.09 17.39 6.46
CA MET A 28 2.21 18.13 7.07
C MET A 28 3.58 17.86 6.44
N ASN A 29 3.73 16.79 5.66
CA ASN A 29 5.00 16.44 5.05
C ASN A 29 4.81 15.92 3.63
N ASP A 30 5.92 15.64 2.96
CA ASP A 30 5.91 15.31 1.54
C ASP A 30 5.69 13.82 1.28
N SER A 31 5.24 13.03 2.25
CA SER A 31 5.08 11.59 2.07
C SER A 31 3.71 11.18 1.54
N LEU A 32 3.71 9.97 0.99
CA LEU A 32 2.51 9.21 0.62
C LEU A 32 2.22 8.22 1.73
N LEU A 33 0.95 7.92 1.94
CA LEU A 33 0.50 6.88 2.83
C LEU A 33 -0.76 6.21 2.30
N VAL A 34 -1.12 5.12 2.97
CA VAL A 34 -2.43 4.51 2.86
C VAL A 34 -3.22 4.91 4.10
N GLU A 35 -4.46 5.35 3.89
CA GLU A 35 -5.37 5.70 4.98
C GLU A 35 -6.80 5.20 4.67
N PRO A 36 -7.70 5.18 5.68
CA PRO A 36 -9.08 4.75 5.49
C PRO A 36 -9.78 5.56 4.39
N SER A 37 -10.42 4.86 3.46
CA SER A 37 -11.09 5.47 2.31
C SER A 37 -12.23 6.37 2.79
N SER A 38 -12.11 7.66 2.50
CA SER A 38 -13.08 8.70 2.89
C SER A 38 -13.31 9.73 1.78
N SER A 39 -12.62 9.62 0.64
CA SER A 39 -12.67 10.58 -0.48
C SER A 39 -12.41 12.03 -0.05
N ASN A 40 -11.58 12.22 0.97
CA ASN A 40 -11.14 13.53 1.44
C ASN A 40 -10.14 14.17 0.46
N ASP A 41 -9.74 15.42 0.71
CA ASP A 41 -8.78 16.14 -0.11
C ASP A 41 -7.42 15.43 -0.26
N ALA A 42 -7.03 14.63 0.73
CA ALA A 42 -5.77 13.87 0.71
C ALA A 42 -5.80 12.70 -0.28
N GLN A 43 -6.99 12.14 -0.53
CA GLN A 43 -7.29 11.01 -1.43
C GLN A 43 -7.90 11.46 -2.77
N SER A 44 -8.13 12.76 -2.93
CA SER A 44 -8.73 13.36 -4.13
C SER A 44 -7.63 13.65 -5.15
N TRP A 45 -7.29 12.66 -5.97
CA TRP A 45 -6.21 12.73 -6.96
C TRP A 45 -6.68 13.34 -8.26
N TYR A 46 -5.89 14.23 -8.84
CA TYR A 46 -6.13 14.76 -10.18
C TYR A 46 -4.83 14.77 -10.98
N PHE A 47 -5.00 14.80 -12.30
CA PHE A 47 -3.92 14.59 -13.25
C PHE A 47 -3.81 15.81 -14.15
N ILE A 48 -2.61 16.37 -14.25
CA ILE A 48 -2.30 17.47 -15.18
C ILE A 48 -1.40 16.91 -16.27
N GLN A 49 -1.80 17.02 -17.53
CA GLN A 49 -0.97 16.57 -18.65
C GLN A 49 0.32 17.40 -18.72
N THR A 50 1.45 16.74 -18.96
CA THR A 50 2.74 17.40 -19.16
C THR A 50 2.93 17.82 -20.62
N ASP A 51 4.02 18.51 -20.92
CA ASP A 51 4.43 18.80 -22.30
C ASP A 51 4.84 17.54 -23.08
N SER A 52 5.07 16.42 -22.39
CA SER A 52 5.25 15.11 -23.01
C SER A 52 3.89 14.42 -23.10
N GLU A 53 3.40 14.18 -24.32
CA GLU A 53 2.01 13.78 -24.59
C GLU A 53 1.55 12.52 -23.83
N ASP A 54 2.49 11.65 -23.42
CA ASP A 54 2.23 10.38 -22.72
C ASP A 54 2.31 10.44 -21.18
N TYR A 55 2.56 11.62 -20.59
CA TYR A 55 2.81 11.73 -19.16
C TYR A 55 1.93 12.79 -18.48
N TYR A 56 1.60 12.50 -17.24
CA TYR A 56 0.88 13.38 -16.33
C TYR A 56 1.72 13.68 -15.09
N ARG A 57 1.44 14.82 -14.46
CA ARG A 57 1.77 15.06 -13.06
C ARG A 57 0.60 14.61 -12.19
N LEU A 58 0.91 13.90 -11.11
CA LEU A 58 -0.08 13.39 -10.16
C LEU A 58 -0.14 14.33 -8.96
N HIS A 59 -1.33 14.84 -8.69
CA HIS A 59 -1.58 15.74 -7.58
C HIS A 59 -2.66 15.18 -6.67
N THR A 60 -2.67 15.66 -5.42
CA THR A 60 -3.84 15.55 -4.54
C THR A 60 -4.39 16.94 -4.28
N GLN A 61 -5.70 17.05 -4.06
CA GLN A 61 -6.34 18.32 -3.72
C GLN A 61 -5.70 18.95 -2.47
N GLN A 62 -5.33 18.14 -1.48
CA GLN A 62 -4.64 18.58 -0.27
C GLN A 62 -3.28 19.24 -0.55
N LYS A 63 -2.56 18.79 -1.59
CA LYS A 63 -1.25 19.32 -1.97
C LYS A 63 -1.34 20.50 -2.94
N GLY A 64 -2.39 20.54 -3.75
CA GLY A 64 -2.64 21.59 -4.73
C GLY A 64 -1.67 21.57 -5.92
N ASP A 65 -1.86 22.53 -6.82
CA ASP A 65 -1.19 22.56 -8.13
C ASP A 65 0.33 22.75 -8.03
N PHE A 66 0.82 23.32 -6.92
CA PHE A 66 2.24 23.59 -6.73
C PHE A 66 3.06 22.35 -6.39
N SER A 67 2.41 21.22 -6.05
CA SER A 67 3.12 20.03 -5.61
C SER A 67 2.61 18.75 -6.26
N ALA A 68 3.51 18.05 -6.94
CA ALA A 68 3.24 16.80 -7.64
C ALA A 68 3.99 15.63 -6.99
N LEU A 69 3.48 14.42 -7.18
CA LEU A 69 4.17 13.19 -6.86
C LEU A 69 5.47 13.09 -7.67
N ASP A 70 6.56 12.81 -6.99
CA ASP A 70 7.92 12.77 -7.53
C ASP A 70 8.70 11.55 -7.01
N VAL A 71 9.64 11.08 -7.83
CA VAL A 71 10.66 10.10 -7.44
C VAL A 71 11.90 10.82 -6.97
N PHE A 72 12.27 10.62 -5.70
CA PHE A 72 13.36 11.36 -5.06
C PHE A 72 14.75 10.91 -5.53
N ASN A 73 15.24 11.50 -6.61
CA ASN A 73 16.48 11.11 -7.29
C ASN A 73 17.57 12.20 -7.40
N TYR A 74 17.42 13.30 -6.66
CA TYR A 74 18.29 14.47 -6.79
C TYR A 74 19.26 14.63 -5.60
N ASN A 75 20.18 15.59 -5.71
CA ASN A 75 21.26 15.84 -4.73
C ASN A 75 22.21 14.64 -4.51
N GLY A 76 22.51 13.89 -5.58
CA GLY A 76 23.40 12.72 -5.52
C GLY A 76 22.78 11.49 -4.87
N LYS A 77 21.45 11.49 -4.64
CA LYS A 77 20.72 10.31 -4.21
C LYS A 77 20.32 9.45 -5.40
N ASN A 78 20.66 8.17 -5.36
CA ASN A 78 20.06 7.18 -6.25
C ASN A 78 18.94 6.44 -5.49
N SER A 79 17.86 7.14 -5.19
CA SER A 79 16.69 6.57 -4.52
C SER A 79 15.49 6.51 -5.46
N ILE A 80 14.58 5.61 -5.15
CA ILE A 80 13.27 5.48 -5.77
C ILE A 80 12.15 5.79 -4.76
N ASP A 81 12.50 6.45 -3.65
CA ASP A 81 11.53 6.89 -2.64
C ASP A 81 10.54 7.87 -3.26
N LEU A 82 9.28 7.74 -2.89
CA LEU A 82 8.20 8.62 -3.34
C LEU A 82 8.03 9.79 -2.39
N HIS A 83 7.84 10.99 -2.95
CA HIS A 83 7.42 12.15 -2.18
C HIS A 83 6.62 13.15 -3.03
N PHE A 84 6.07 14.17 -2.40
CA PHE A 84 5.50 15.33 -3.05
C PHE A 84 6.56 16.43 -3.13
N TYR A 85 6.75 17.00 -4.31
CA TYR A 85 7.71 18.08 -4.48
C TYR A 85 7.15 19.17 -5.36
N ALA A 86 7.79 20.35 -5.32
CA ALA A 86 7.39 21.48 -6.14
C ALA A 86 7.37 21.09 -7.63
N VAL A 87 6.35 21.51 -8.36
CA VAL A 87 6.24 21.24 -9.80
C VAL A 87 7.46 21.76 -10.56
N GLN A 88 8.09 20.88 -11.32
CA GLN A 88 9.27 21.14 -12.14
C GLN A 88 9.23 20.28 -13.41
N ASP A 89 10.08 20.60 -14.39
CA ASP A 89 10.25 19.82 -15.62
C ASP A 89 11.28 18.70 -15.41
N ASN A 90 11.00 17.82 -14.46
CA ASN A 90 11.83 16.68 -14.11
C ASN A 90 11.09 15.37 -14.40
N THR A 91 11.80 14.40 -14.98
CA THR A 91 11.25 13.08 -15.33
C THR A 91 10.76 12.28 -14.11
N GLY A 92 11.21 12.64 -12.90
CA GLY A 92 10.70 12.10 -11.64
C GLY A 92 9.23 12.43 -11.36
N GLN A 93 8.67 13.46 -12.01
CA GLN A 93 7.26 13.87 -11.88
C GLN A 93 6.38 13.42 -13.04
N TYR A 94 6.94 12.68 -14.00
CA TYR A 94 6.27 12.36 -15.25
C TYR A 94 5.78 10.92 -15.16
N TRP A 95 4.47 10.76 -14.99
CA TRP A 95 3.84 9.48 -14.74
C TRP A 95 2.98 9.06 -15.93
N ASN A 96 3.18 7.83 -16.38
CA ASN A 96 2.37 7.23 -17.42
C ASN A 96 1.36 6.26 -16.79
N LEU A 97 0.12 6.34 -17.26
CA LEU A 97 -0.97 5.47 -16.84
C LEU A 97 -1.25 4.48 -17.98
N ALA A 98 -0.99 3.20 -17.74
CA ALA A 98 -1.16 2.12 -18.70
C ALA A 98 -2.39 1.27 -18.33
N GLU A 99 -3.47 1.39 -19.10
CA GLU A 99 -4.63 0.50 -19.03
C GLU A 99 -4.22 -0.97 -19.23
N GLN A 100 -4.83 -1.86 -18.46
CA GLN A 100 -4.67 -3.30 -18.51
C GLN A 100 -5.95 -3.96 -19.03
N ASP A 101 -5.85 -5.21 -19.48
CA ASP A 101 -7.00 -5.97 -20.04
C ASP A 101 -8.12 -6.20 -19.01
N ASP A 102 -7.81 -6.15 -17.72
CA ASP A 102 -8.77 -6.29 -16.61
C ASP A 102 -9.46 -4.97 -16.21
N GLY A 103 -9.16 -3.87 -16.92
CA GLY A 103 -9.69 -2.54 -16.64
C GLY A 103 -8.97 -1.80 -15.50
N SER A 104 -7.96 -2.40 -14.87
CA SER A 104 -7.07 -1.68 -13.96
C SER A 104 -6.04 -0.85 -14.73
N VAL A 105 -5.31 -0.01 -14.00
CA VAL A 105 -4.23 0.82 -14.53
C VAL A 105 -2.95 0.52 -13.79
N LYS A 106 -1.85 0.32 -14.52
CA LYS A 106 -0.50 0.34 -13.97
C LYS A 106 0.11 1.72 -14.18
N ILE A 107 0.70 2.29 -13.11
CA ILE A 107 1.23 3.65 -13.11
C ILE A 107 2.76 3.57 -13.02
N ASN A 108 3.47 3.97 -14.07
CA ASN A 108 4.94 3.97 -14.12
C ASN A 108 5.50 5.40 -14.21
N ASN A 109 6.79 5.56 -13.91
CA ASN A 109 7.46 6.86 -13.90
C ASN A 109 8.56 6.93 -14.96
N GLN A 110 8.65 8.05 -15.66
CA GLN A 110 9.62 8.24 -16.73
C GLN A 110 11.07 8.09 -16.26
N TYR A 111 11.41 8.55 -15.04
CA TYR A 111 12.76 8.43 -14.51
C TYR A 111 13.15 6.98 -14.23
N THR A 112 12.27 6.20 -13.61
CA THR A 112 12.57 4.81 -13.26
C THR A 112 12.41 3.84 -14.43
N GLY A 113 11.85 4.32 -15.54
CA GLY A 113 11.61 3.53 -16.74
C GLY A 113 10.27 2.78 -16.72
N PRO A 114 9.93 2.13 -17.84
CA PRO A 114 8.60 1.55 -18.08
C PRO A 114 8.31 0.33 -17.20
N ASP A 115 9.34 -0.31 -16.63
CA ASP A 115 9.19 -1.54 -15.87
C ASP A 115 8.93 -1.30 -14.38
N MET A 116 9.01 -0.06 -13.89
CA MET A 116 8.87 0.27 -12.47
C MET A 116 7.51 0.95 -12.21
N TYR A 117 6.68 0.30 -11.39
CA TYR A 117 5.30 0.70 -11.16
C TYR A 117 5.04 1.12 -9.70
N LEU A 118 4.12 2.08 -9.52
CA LEU A 118 3.54 2.43 -8.23
C LEU A 118 2.80 1.23 -7.65
N ASP A 119 3.20 0.84 -6.45
CA ASP A 119 2.75 -0.39 -5.77
C ASP A 119 2.42 -0.11 -4.30
N ILE A 120 1.62 -0.99 -3.73
CA ILE A 120 1.43 -1.11 -2.28
C ILE A 120 1.97 -2.46 -1.83
N VAL A 121 2.93 -2.43 -0.91
CA VAL A 121 3.45 -3.65 -0.29
C VAL A 121 2.35 -4.27 0.60
N ALA A 122 1.92 -5.49 0.28
CA ALA A 122 0.75 -6.11 0.93
C ALA A 122 0.85 -6.23 2.46
N ASP A 123 2.03 -6.56 2.98
CA ASP A 123 2.20 -6.83 4.41
C ASP A 123 2.27 -5.55 5.25
N THR A 124 2.74 -4.44 4.67
CA THR A 124 3.01 -3.19 5.40
C THR A 124 2.13 -2.02 4.98
N LEU A 125 1.37 -2.18 3.89
CA LEU A 125 0.61 -1.14 3.21
C LEU A 125 1.46 0.10 2.83
N GLN A 126 2.76 -0.10 2.66
CA GLN A 126 3.67 0.98 2.30
C GLN A 126 3.61 1.25 0.79
N PRO A 127 3.40 2.50 0.36
CA PRO A 127 3.58 2.89 -1.04
C PRO A 127 5.04 2.78 -1.47
N THR A 128 5.29 2.20 -2.64
CA THR A 128 6.64 1.99 -3.20
C THR A 128 6.62 2.02 -4.72
N LEU A 129 7.80 1.96 -5.33
CA LEU A 129 7.98 1.55 -6.72
C LEU A 129 8.57 0.14 -6.79
N ALA A 130 8.09 -0.70 -7.70
CA ALA A 130 8.62 -2.05 -7.89
C ALA A 130 8.47 -2.54 -9.34
N ALA A 131 9.39 -3.43 -9.76
CA ALA A 131 9.44 -3.97 -11.13
C ALA A 131 8.68 -5.28 -11.33
N ARG A 132 8.24 -5.91 -10.24
CA ARG A 132 7.47 -7.15 -10.31
C ARG A 132 6.05 -6.88 -10.78
N ASP A 133 5.25 -7.92 -10.96
CA ASP A 133 3.80 -7.78 -11.04
C ASP A 133 3.21 -8.17 -9.68
N SER A 134 2.36 -7.33 -9.10
CA SER A 134 1.68 -7.61 -7.84
C SER A 134 0.31 -6.96 -7.78
N PRO A 135 -0.64 -7.51 -7.00
CA PRO A 135 -1.99 -6.96 -6.93
C PRO A 135 -2.06 -5.50 -6.43
N GLY A 136 -1.00 -5.03 -5.74
CA GLY A 136 -0.85 -3.64 -5.30
C GLY A 136 -0.51 -2.63 -6.41
N MET A 137 -0.21 -3.10 -7.62
CA MET A 137 0.10 -2.26 -8.79
C MET A 137 -1.09 -2.03 -9.74
N HIS A 138 -2.16 -2.80 -9.55
CA HIS A 138 -3.36 -2.74 -10.38
C HIS A 138 -4.33 -1.74 -9.78
N TRP A 139 -4.22 -0.49 -10.21
CA TRP A 139 -4.99 0.63 -9.67
C TRP A 139 -6.37 0.72 -10.31
N ILE A 140 -7.38 0.92 -9.47
CA ILE A 140 -8.72 1.32 -9.86
C ILE A 140 -8.87 2.81 -9.57
N LEU A 141 -9.21 3.58 -10.62
CA LEU A 141 -9.43 5.02 -10.54
C LEU A 141 -10.94 5.28 -10.43
N SER A 142 -11.43 5.53 -9.23
CA SER A 142 -12.85 5.82 -8.99
C SER A 142 -13.09 7.32 -8.93
N LYS A 143 -13.96 7.88 -9.79
CA LYS A 143 -14.26 9.32 -9.76
C LYS A 143 -14.83 9.73 -8.39
N VAL A 144 -14.26 10.77 -7.78
CA VAL A 144 -14.77 11.35 -6.52
C VAL A 144 -16.22 11.79 -6.73
N GLY A 145 -17.10 11.46 -5.80
CA GLY A 145 -18.54 11.77 -5.88
C GLY A 145 -19.34 10.85 -6.81
N SER A 146 -18.70 9.96 -7.57
CA SER A 146 -19.41 8.88 -8.25
C SER A 146 -19.59 7.72 -7.29
N GLN A 147 -20.80 7.55 -6.76
CA GLN A 147 -21.15 6.35 -6.00
C GLN A 147 -20.91 5.12 -6.90
N PRO A 148 -20.26 4.05 -6.42
CA PRO A 148 -20.14 2.82 -7.19
C PRO A 148 -21.56 2.39 -7.58
N THR A 149 -21.88 2.47 -8.87
CA THR A 149 -23.07 1.82 -9.38
C THR A 149 -22.79 0.34 -9.24
N ALA A 150 -23.42 -0.29 -8.24
CA ALA A 150 -23.32 -1.73 -8.04
C ALA A 150 -23.62 -2.41 -9.38
N ALA A 151 -22.67 -3.21 -9.86
CA ALA A 151 -22.89 -4.07 -11.01
C ALA A 151 -24.13 -4.95 -10.76
N PRO A 152 -24.96 -5.23 -11.78
CA PRO A 152 -26.16 -6.04 -11.60
C PRO A 152 -25.77 -7.44 -11.14
N SER A 153 -26.17 -7.79 -9.92
CA SER A 153 -26.16 -9.16 -9.42
C SER A 153 -27.10 -10.00 -10.28
N VAL A 154 -26.53 -10.81 -11.18
CA VAL A 154 -27.26 -11.90 -11.83
C VAL A 154 -27.76 -12.86 -10.76
N SER A 155 -29.04 -12.71 -10.41
CA SER A 155 -29.77 -13.63 -9.55
C SER A 155 -30.00 -14.92 -10.34
N SER A 156 -29.18 -15.95 -10.09
CA SER A 156 -29.47 -17.31 -10.56
C SER A 156 -30.62 -17.90 -9.74
N SER A 157 -31.83 -17.81 -10.29
CA SER A 157 -33.02 -18.52 -9.82
C SER A 157 -32.88 -20.01 -10.15
N VAL A 158 -32.68 -20.84 -9.14
CA VAL A 158 -32.81 -22.30 -9.28
C VAL A 158 -34.29 -22.69 -9.27
N SER A 159 -34.83 -23.02 -10.43
CA SER A 159 -36.16 -23.61 -10.57
C SER A 159 -36.11 -25.10 -10.22
N ALA A 160 -36.93 -25.51 -9.25
CA ALA A 160 -37.16 -26.90 -8.91
C ALA A 160 -38.05 -27.57 -9.97
N THR A 161 -37.59 -28.68 -10.55
CA THR A 161 -38.38 -29.53 -11.45
C THR A 161 -38.69 -30.86 -10.78
N THR A 162 -39.97 -31.03 -10.49
CA THR A 162 -40.68 -32.22 -10.04
C THR A 162 -40.73 -33.27 -11.15
N SER A 163 -40.36 -34.53 -10.86
CA SER A 163 -40.76 -35.70 -11.65
C SER A 163 -40.99 -36.90 -10.73
N GLY A 164 -42.19 -37.48 -10.84
CA GLY A 164 -42.72 -38.49 -9.93
C GLY A 164 -42.40 -39.94 -10.31
N PHE A 165 -42.48 -40.77 -9.25
CA PHE A 165 -42.99 -42.15 -9.14
C PHE A 165 -42.71 -43.20 -10.22
N THR A 166 -42.21 -44.39 -9.81
CA THR A 166 -42.77 -45.71 -10.16
C THR A 166 -42.30 -46.82 -9.18
N THR A 167 -43.26 -47.34 -8.42
CA THR A 167 -43.51 -48.69 -7.82
C THR A 167 -42.42 -49.63 -7.24
N LEU A 168 -42.75 -50.12 -6.04
CA LEU A 168 -42.24 -51.28 -5.26
C LEU A 168 -42.54 -52.65 -5.94
N PRO A 169 -41.87 -53.75 -5.52
CA PRO A 169 -42.45 -54.58 -4.45
C PRO A 169 -41.46 -55.15 -3.42
N SER A 170 -42.06 -55.56 -2.30
CA SER A 170 -41.53 -56.09 -1.05
C SER A 170 -41.26 -57.60 -1.11
N ILE A 171 -40.17 -58.12 -0.51
CA ILE A 171 -40.16 -59.43 0.17
C ILE A 171 -39.08 -59.49 1.28
N SER A 172 -39.47 -60.13 2.38
CA SER A 172 -38.85 -60.32 3.70
C SER A 172 -37.66 -61.30 3.74
N GLY A 173 -36.81 -61.19 4.77
CA GLY A 173 -35.82 -62.22 5.12
C GLY A 173 -35.07 -61.96 6.43
N THR A 174 -35.29 -62.82 7.41
CA THR A 174 -34.78 -62.81 8.80
C THR A 174 -33.41 -63.52 8.92
N SER A 175 -32.67 -63.18 9.99
CA SER A 175 -31.70 -64.01 10.74
C SER A 175 -30.20 -64.00 10.39
N SER A 176 -29.44 -63.39 11.31
CA SER A 176 -28.35 -63.96 12.13
C SER A 176 -27.10 -64.67 11.53
N ALA A 177 -25.94 -64.15 11.99
CA ALA A 177 -24.79 -64.83 12.60
C ALA A 177 -23.43 -64.89 11.85
N ALA A 178 -22.41 -64.33 12.54
CA ALA A 178 -21.01 -64.78 12.74
C ALA A 178 -20.06 -64.86 11.50
N ALA A 179 -18.75 -64.54 11.53
CA ALA A 179 -17.79 -64.36 12.61
C ALA A 179 -16.47 -63.67 12.11
N THR A 180 -15.68 -63.13 13.05
CA THR A 180 -14.18 -63.02 13.13
C THR A 180 -13.45 -62.18 12.05
N SER A 181 -12.47 -61.30 12.33
CA SER A 181 -11.36 -61.43 13.30
C SER A 181 -10.62 -60.09 13.58
N THR A 182 -10.11 -59.97 14.81
CA THR A 182 -8.80 -59.40 15.27
C THR A 182 -8.26 -58.09 14.67
N GLY A 183 -7.79 -57.10 15.45
CA GLY A 183 -7.37 -57.14 16.85
C GLY A 183 -7.01 -55.75 17.39
N SER A 184 -6.98 -55.66 18.71
CA SER A 184 -6.49 -54.54 19.52
C SER A 184 -5.77 -55.15 20.72
N PRO A 185 -4.67 -54.54 21.18
CA PRO A 185 -4.46 -54.52 22.61
C PRO A 185 -4.24 -53.11 23.16
N THR A 186 -5.04 -52.82 24.18
CA THR A 186 -4.84 -51.86 25.25
C THR A 186 -3.64 -52.24 26.12
N ALA A 187 -2.87 -51.26 26.60
CA ALA A 187 -2.00 -51.42 27.76
C ALA A 187 -2.22 -50.25 28.75
N THR A 188 -2.56 -50.61 29.99
CA THR A 188 -2.71 -49.72 31.14
C THR A 188 -1.61 -50.02 32.17
N ALA A 189 -0.76 -49.02 32.38
CA ALA A 189 -0.20 -48.47 33.63
C ALA A 189 0.59 -49.29 34.70
N VAL A 190 1.44 -48.47 35.39
CA VAL A 190 2.00 -48.57 36.77
C VAL A 190 3.36 -49.31 36.84
N ALA A 191 4.46 -48.82 37.46
CA ALA A 191 4.74 -47.70 38.36
C ALA A 191 6.23 -47.27 38.34
N SER A 192 6.45 -45.99 38.70
CA SER A 192 7.49 -45.43 39.58
C SER A 192 8.97 -45.76 39.41
N THR A 193 9.79 -44.74 39.14
CA THR A 193 11.03 -44.43 39.90
C THR A 193 11.38 -42.94 39.77
N LYS A 194 11.91 -42.38 40.87
CA LYS A 194 12.15 -40.97 41.20
C LYS A 194 13.34 -40.32 40.47
N GLY A 195 13.30 -38.99 40.37
CA GLY A 195 14.43 -38.07 40.09
C GLY A 195 14.09 -37.16 38.90
N GLY A 196 14.01 -35.84 38.96
CA GLY A 196 14.67 -34.86 39.83
C GLY A 196 15.43 -33.87 38.94
N LEU A 197 14.98 -32.60 38.94
CA LEU A 197 15.55 -31.38 38.33
C LEU A 197 15.10 -31.00 36.89
N SER A 198 14.23 -29.99 36.88
CA SER A 198 13.83 -29.13 35.76
C SER A 198 15.02 -28.30 35.25
N GLY A 199 15.38 -28.50 33.98
CA GLY A 199 16.39 -27.72 33.24
C GLY A 199 15.79 -26.77 32.21
N GLY A 200 14.52 -26.41 32.33
CA GLY A 200 13.79 -25.57 31.37
C GLY A 200 13.91 -24.07 31.62
N VAL A 201 15.12 -23.52 31.84
CA VAL A 201 15.35 -22.06 31.97
C VAL A 201 16.75 -21.69 31.48
N LYS A 202 17.15 -22.03 30.24
CA LYS A 202 18.43 -21.53 29.67
C LYS A 202 18.39 -21.12 28.18
N GLY A 203 17.23 -21.10 27.54
CA GLY A 203 17.09 -20.77 26.11
C GLY A 203 16.53 -19.38 25.78
N GLY A 204 16.55 -18.41 26.71
CA GLY A 204 15.78 -17.16 26.57
C GLY A 204 16.56 -15.85 26.41
N ILE A 205 17.88 -15.82 26.59
CA ILE A 205 18.62 -14.54 26.69
C ILE A 205 19.53 -14.26 25.47
N ALA A 206 19.78 -15.25 24.60
CA ALA A 206 20.67 -15.03 23.45
C ALA A 206 20.03 -14.30 22.26
N ALA A 207 18.70 -14.37 22.08
CA ALA A 207 18.01 -13.72 20.96
C ALA A 207 17.51 -12.29 21.29
N GLY A 208 17.31 -11.96 22.57
CA GLY A 208 16.78 -10.65 22.98
C GLY A 208 17.77 -9.50 22.89
N ALA A 209 19.08 -9.77 23.00
CA ALA A 209 20.11 -8.73 22.99
C ALA A 209 20.32 -8.11 21.61
N VAL A 210 20.20 -8.88 20.52
CA VAL A 210 20.43 -8.35 19.16
C VAL A 210 19.28 -7.45 18.72
N VAL A 211 18.03 -7.84 19.01
CA VAL A 211 16.85 -7.01 18.68
C VAL A 211 16.82 -5.74 19.54
N GLY A 212 17.19 -5.82 20.81
CA GLY A 212 17.28 -4.65 21.70
C GLY A 212 18.32 -3.63 21.24
N VAL A 213 19.51 -4.07 20.84
CA VAL A 213 20.57 -3.18 20.34
C VAL A 213 20.19 -2.55 19.00
N LEU A 214 19.52 -3.28 18.11
CA LEU A 214 19.04 -2.73 16.83
C LEU A 214 17.92 -1.70 17.02
N ALA A 215 16.97 -1.94 17.94
CA ALA A 215 15.90 -0.99 18.22
C ALA A 215 16.43 0.30 18.89
N VAL A 216 17.35 0.18 19.85
CA VAL A 216 17.99 1.34 20.50
C VAL A 216 18.87 2.09 19.50
N GLY A 217 19.63 1.38 18.67
CA GLY A 217 20.44 1.97 17.60
C GLY A 217 19.59 2.73 16.58
N PHE A 218 18.47 2.16 16.15
CA PHE A 218 17.54 2.80 15.21
C PHE A 218 16.86 4.02 15.84
N GLY A 219 16.43 3.92 17.10
CA GLY A 219 15.85 5.04 17.85
C GLY A 219 16.86 6.19 18.03
N ALA A 220 18.10 5.88 18.40
CA ALA A 220 19.18 6.87 18.52
C ALA A 220 19.54 7.51 17.18
N TYR A 221 19.56 6.73 16.10
CA TYR A 221 19.82 7.22 14.74
C TYR A 221 18.70 8.16 14.25
N MET A 222 17.44 7.80 14.49
CA MET A 222 16.29 8.65 14.16
C MET A 222 16.29 9.95 14.96
N ALA A 223 16.63 9.91 16.24
CA ALA A 223 16.77 11.11 17.09
C ALA A 223 17.95 12.00 16.66
N TYR A 224 19.10 11.41 16.30
CA TYR A 224 20.24 12.16 15.76
C TYR A 224 19.90 12.83 14.42
N ARG A 225 19.19 12.12 13.54
CA ARG A 225 18.74 12.63 12.23
C ARG A 225 17.69 13.73 12.38
N SER A 226 16.83 13.71 13.40
CA SER A 226 15.86 14.79 13.62
C SER A 226 16.53 16.04 14.21
N LEU A 227 17.46 15.88 15.16
CA LEU A 227 18.16 17.00 15.80
C LEU A 227 19.10 17.74 14.85
N THR A 228 19.73 17.03 13.91
CA THR A 228 20.59 17.66 12.88
C THR A 228 19.79 18.47 11.87
N ARG A 229 18.51 18.14 11.62
CA ARG A 229 17.61 18.94 10.78
C ARG A 229 17.18 20.23 11.47
N SER A 230 16.90 20.18 12.78
CA SER A 230 16.45 21.35 13.56
C SER A 230 17.55 22.40 13.77
N ARG A 231 18.83 22.02 13.72
CA ARG A 231 19.95 22.97 13.84
C ARG A 231 20.15 23.83 12.59
N ARG A 232 19.69 23.36 11.41
CA ARG A 232 19.80 24.13 10.16
C ARG A 232 18.73 25.22 10.00
N GLN A 233 17.69 25.22 10.85
CA GLN A 233 16.66 26.28 10.88
C GLN A 233 16.88 27.31 12.00
N ARG A 234 18.00 27.23 12.72
CA ARG A 234 18.41 28.26 13.70
C ARG A 234 19.67 28.97 13.23
N GLU A 235 19.67 29.45 11.99
CA GLU A 235 20.52 30.59 11.64
C GLU A 235 19.75 31.87 11.99
N PRO A 236 20.23 32.69 12.94
CA PRO A 236 19.59 33.98 13.23
C PRO A 236 19.79 34.92 12.04
N LEU A 237 18.68 35.50 11.57
CA LEU A 237 18.62 36.54 10.54
C LEU A 237 19.69 37.61 10.81
N ARG A 238 20.71 37.68 9.95
CA ARG A 238 21.61 38.82 9.88
C ARG A 238 20.79 40.05 9.48
N PRO A 239 20.79 41.15 10.25
CA PRO A 239 20.12 42.37 9.82
C PRO A 239 20.81 42.93 8.58
N ALA A 240 20.01 43.15 7.53
CA ALA A 240 20.45 43.75 6.29
C ALA A 240 21.02 45.15 6.55
N GLU A 241 22.26 45.39 6.11
CA GLU A 241 22.81 46.74 5.97
C GLU A 241 21.92 47.54 5.03
N MET A 242 21.19 48.53 5.57
CA MET A 242 20.61 49.61 4.77
C MET A 242 21.76 50.43 4.17
N ARG A 243 22.05 50.22 2.89
CA ARG A 243 22.82 51.17 2.08
C ARG A 243 21.90 52.27 1.59
N SER A 244 22.22 53.50 1.99
CA SER A 244 21.61 54.74 1.53
C SER A 244 21.90 55.00 0.05
N ASN A 245 20.87 55.34 -0.71
CA ASN A 245 21.01 55.83 -2.09
C ASN A 245 21.42 57.31 -2.09
N PRO A 246 22.40 57.75 -2.90
CA PRO A 246 22.70 59.17 -3.05
C PRO A 246 21.68 59.86 -3.97
N ILE A 247 21.22 61.03 -3.52
CA ILE A 247 20.38 61.97 -4.25
C ILE A 247 21.21 62.57 -5.39
N LEU A 248 20.81 62.35 -6.64
CA LEU A 248 21.35 63.06 -7.81
C LEU A 248 20.70 64.44 -7.89
N ASN A 249 21.46 65.47 -7.55
CA ASN A 249 21.13 66.86 -7.83
C ASN A 249 21.24 67.12 -9.34
N VAL A 250 20.17 67.68 -9.92
CA VAL A 250 20.16 68.28 -11.25
C VAL A 250 20.44 69.78 -11.06
N GLN A 251 21.53 70.27 -11.65
CA GLN A 251 21.72 71.67 -12.02
C GLN A 251 21.86 71.75 -13.53
#